data_AF-A0A6N9TEC3-F1
#
_entry.id   AF-A0A6N9TEC3-F1
#
_cell.length_a   1.000
_cell.length_b   1.000
_cell.length_c   1.000
_cell.angle_alpha   90.00
_cell.angle_beta   90.00
_cell.angle_gamma   90.00
#
_symmetry.space_group_name_H-M   'P 1'
#
loop_
_entity.id
_entity.type
_entity.pdbx_description
1 polymer ?
#
loop_
_entity_poly.entity_id
_entity_poly.type
_entity_poly.pdbx_seq_one_letter_code
_entity_poly.pdbx_strand_id
1 'polypeptide(L)'
;AMPMMTGLQLIAAIRQDYPDLPVLLATGYVELPAGADQSLPRLSKPFSLEELAGAINAAMSVSRAENVTFLSQRLRQATRAQTSPGPGTSTDSA
;
A
#
# COMPACT_ATOMS: atom_id res chain seq x y z
N ALA A 1 18.84 -17.59 -7.04
CA ALA A 1 17.59 -17.36 -7.79
C ALA A 1 16.51 -18.25 -7.18
N MET A 2 15.24 -17.82 -7.17
CA MET A 2 14.13 -18.69 -6.77
C MET A 2 13.87 -19.70 -7.89
N PRO A 3 13.93 -21.03 -7.65
CA PRO A 3 13.56 -22.01 -8.65
C PRO A 3 12.07 -21.86 -8.99
N MET A 4 11.70 -22.04 -10.27
CA MET A 4 10.32 -22.05 -10.78
C MET A 4 9.57 -20.70 -10.83
N MET A 5 10.04 -19.66 -10.15
CA MET A 5 9.34 -18.36 -10.08
C MET A 5 10.33 -17.19 -10.12
N THR A 6 9.95 -16.11 -10.82
CA THR A 6 10.70 -14.86 -10.78
C THR A 6 10.31 -14.02 -9.57
N GLY A 7 11.23 -13.18 -9.08
CA GLY A 7 10.90 -12.24 -8.00
C GLY A 7 9.73 -11.32 -8.35
N LEU A 8 9.55 -10.97 -9.63
CA LEU A 8 8.42 -10.16 -10.09
C LEU A 8 7.08 -10.87 -10.02
N GLN A 9 7.02 -12.16 -10.39
CA GLN A 9 5.82 -12.96 -10.21
C GLN A 9 5.44 -13.07 -8.73
N LEU A 10 6.43 -13.20 -7.84
CA LEU A 10 6.18 -13.25 -6.41
C LEU A 10 5.58 -11.93 -5.91
N ILE A 11 6.13 -10.80 -6.35
CA ILE A 11 5.61 -9.48 -5.98
C ILE A 11 4.18 -9.29 -6.48
N ALA A 12 3.88 -9.73 -7.70
CA ALA A 12 2.53 -9.69 -8.23
C ALA A 12 1.55 -10.50 -7.36
N ALA A 13 1.93 -11.71 -6.95
CA ALA A 13 1.12 -12.54 -6.06
C ALA A 13 0.94 -11.90 -4.67
N ILE A 14 2.02 -11.41 -4.06
CA ILE A 14 1.97 -10.73 -2.76
C ILE A 14 1.02 -9.53 -2.80
N ARG A 15 1.04 -8.73 -3.86
CA ARG A 15 0.16 -7.56 -3.97
C ARG A 15 -1.31 -7.90 -4.15
N GLN A 16 -1.65 -9.10 -4.63
CA GLN A 16 -3.04 -9.55 -4.70
C GLN A 16 -3.58 -9.89 -3.31
N ASP A 17 -2.79 -10.59 -2.49
CA ASP A 17 -3.24 -11.07 -1.18
C ASP A 17 -2.95 -10.09 -0.03
N TYR A 18 -1.89 -9.27 -0.18
CA TYR A 18 -1.36 -8.35 0.82
C TYR A 18 -0.92 -7.01 0.19
N PRO A 19 -1.86 -6.19 -0.30
CA PRO A 19 -1.55 -4.94 -0.99
C PRO A 19 -0.76 -3.93 -0.13
N ASP A 20 -0.93 -3.99 1.20
CA ASP A 20 -0.28 -3.08 2.15
C ASP A 20 1.12 -3.55 2.58
N LEU A 21 1.56 -4.75 2.18
CA LEU A 21 2.84 -5.29 2.57
C LEU A 21 3.97 -4.54 1.84
N PRO A 22 4.91 -3.88 2.55
CA PRO A 22 6.03 -3.21 1.91
C PRO A 22 6.94 -4.22 1.23
N VAL A 23 7.30 -3.95 -0.03
CA VAL A 23 8.17 -4.81 -0.83
C VAL A 23 9.40 -4.02 -1.26
N LEU A 24 10.58 -4.59 -1.00
CA LEU A 24 11.88 -4.08 -1.47
C LEU A 24 12.49 -5.07 -2.46
N LEU A 25 12.80 -4.63 -3.68
CA LEU A 25 13.39 -5.48 -4.70
C LEU A 25 14.92 -5.42 -4.66
N ALA A 26 15.55 -6.50 -4.20
CA ALA A 26 17.00 -6.65 -4.21
C ALA A 26 17.49 -7.35 -5.50
N THR A 27 17.93 -6.59 -6.51
CA THR A 27 18.31 -7.11 -7.84
C THR A 27 19.79 -6.90 -8.16
N GLY A 28 20.46 -7.91 -8.72
CA GLY A 28 21.76 -7.75 -9.39
C GLY A 28 21.63 -7.51 -10.90
N TYR A 29 20.40 -7.55 -11.42
CA TYR A 29 20.07 -7.27 -12.81
C TYR A 29 19.56 -5.84 -12.93
N VAL A 30 20.19 -5.08 -13.83
CA VAL A 30 19.99 -3.63 -14.00
C VAL A 30 18.60 -3.34 -14.58
N GLU A 31 18.07 -4.26 -15.39
CA GLU A 31 16.79 -4.12 -16.08
C GLU A 31 15.73 -5.08 -15.54
N LEU A 32 14.58 -4.51 -15.19
CA LEU A 32 13.36 -5.26 -15.02
C LEU A 32 12.65 -5.34 -16.38
N PRO A 33 12.02 -6.49 -16.71
CA PRO A 33 11.20 -6.59 -17.91
C PRO A 33 10.10 -5.53 -17.94
N ALA A 34 9.77 -5.07 -19.15
CA ALA A 34 8.73 -4.07 -19.38
C ALA A 34 7.42 -4.52 -18.71
N GLY A 35 6.85 -3.65 -17.86
CA GLY A 35 5.65 -3.93 -17.06
C GLY A 35 5.91 -4.22 -15.59
N ALA A 36 7.17 -4.33 -15.16
CA ALA A 36 7.50 -4.28 -13.73
C ALA A 36 7.16 -2.91 -13.14
N ASP A 37 6.58 -2.90 -11.94
CA ASP A 37 6.22 -1.67 -11.28
C ASP A 37 7.48 -0.85 -10.91
N GLN A 38 7.67 0.25 -11.64
CA GLN A 38 8.81 1.15 -11.48
C GLN A 38 8.77 1.94 -10.17
N SER A 39 7.62 1.96 -9.48
CA SER A 39 7.49 2.61 -8.17
C SER A 39 8.07 1.80 -7.02
N LEU A 40 8.42 0.52 -7.25
CA LEU A 40 8.98 -0.34 -6.21
C LEU A 40 10.37 0.16 -5.77
N PRO A 41 10.62 0.29 -4.46
CA PRO A 41 11.96 0.51 -3.94
C PRO A 41 12.92 -0.59 -4.42
N ARG A 42 14.10 -0.18 -4.88
CA ARG A 42 15.12 -1.08 -5.45
C ARG A 42 16.43 -0.97 -4.68
N LEU A 43 17.08 -2.13 -4.50
CA LEU A 43 18.42 -2.23 -3.95
C LEU A 43 19.29 -3.06 -4.90
N SER A 44 20.28 -2.40 -5.51
CA SER A 44 21.19 -3.03 -6.48
C SER A 44 22.26 -3.85 -5.76
N LYS A 45 22.52 -5.07 -6.23
CA LYS A 45 23.63 -5.90 -5.72
C LYS A 45 24.96 -5.56 -6.41
N PRO A 46 26.11 -5.65 -5.71
CA PRO A 46 26.23 -5.87 -4.26
C PRO A 46 25.85 -4.62 -3.46
N PHE A 47 25.36 -4.82 -2.24
CA PHE A 47 25.01 -3.74 -1.31
C PHE A 47 25.57 -4.05 0.09
N SER A 48 25.84 -3.00 0.84
CA SER A 48 26.24 -3.03 2.24
C SER A 48 25.05 -3.21 3.17
N LEU A 49 25.34 -3.52 4.44
CA LEU A 49 24.31 -3.60 5.49
C LEU A 49 23.65 -2.25 5.75
N GLU A 50 24.40 -1.16 5.63
CA GLU A 50 23.90 0.20 5.84
C GLU A 50 22.92 0.61 4.72
N GLU A 51 23.25 0.30 3.47
CA GLU A 51 22.34 0.50 2.33
C GLU A 51 21.06 -0.34 2.46
N LEU A 52 21.18 -1.59 2.93
CA LEU A 52 20.01 -2.43 3.20
C LEU A 52 19.13 -1.82 4.31
N ALA A 53 19.72 -1.39 5.42
CA ALA A 53 19.00 -0.77 6.53
C ALA A 53 18.28 0.52 6.09
N GLY A 54 18.96 1.36 5.31
CA GLY A 54 18.37 2.58 4.73
C GLY A 54 17.18 2.26 3.81
N ALA A 55 17.33 1.26 2.93
CA ALA A 55 16.27 0.85 2.01
C ALA A 55 15.03 0.27 2.73
N ILE A 56 15.23 -0.50 3.80
CA ILE A 56 14.13 -1.02 4.64
C ILE A 56 13.40 0.15 5.32
N ASN A 57 14.13 1.07 5.94
CA ASN A 57 13.53 2.23 6.61
C ASN A 57 12.72 3.10 5.63
N ALA A 58 13.25 3.31 4.43
CA ALA A 58 12.55 4.04 3.37
C ALA A 58 11.25 3.32 2.96
N ALA A 59 11.30 2.02 2.69
CA ALA A 59 10.11 1.23 2.30
C ALA A 59 9.02 1.25 3.38
N MET A 60 9.39 1.14 4.66
CA MET A 60 8.45 1.17 5.79
C MET A 60 7.82 2.55 6.01
N SER A 61 8.49 3.63 5.61
CA SER A 61 7.99 5.00 5.78
C SER A 61 6.86 5.36 4.81
N VAL A 62 6.88 4.81 3.59
CA VAL A 62 5.89 5.06 2.54
C VAL A 62 4.55 4.40 2.89
N SER A 63 4.56 3.16 3.36
CA SER A 63 3.34 2.43 3.75
C SER A 63 2.60 3.05 4.93
N ARG A 64 3.27 3.85 5.76
CA ARG A 64 2.60 4.59 6.85
C ARG A 64 1.91 5.86 6.35
N ALA A 65 2.46 6.53 5.34
CA ALA A 65 1.91 7.77 4.79
C ALA A 65 0.58 7.54 4.04
N GLU A 66 0.46 6.45 3.30
CA GLU A 66 -0.79 6.08 2.61
C GLU A 66 -1.89 5.69 3.62
N ASN A 67 -1.53 4.99 4.69
CA ASN A 67 -2.47 4.54 5.72
C ASN A 67 -3.06 5.66 6.59
N VAL A 68 -2.31 6.73 6.88
CA VAL A 68 -2.82 7.87 7.68
C VAL A 68 -3.92 8.64 6.95
N THR A 69 -3.80 8.78 5.63
CA THR A 69 -4.81 9.45 4.81
C THR A 69 -6.12 8.66 4.81
N PHE A 70 -6.05 7.35 4.66
CA PHE A 70 -7.22 6.46 4.58
C PHE A 70 -7.99 6.35 5.90
N LEU A 71 -7.31 6.27 7.04
CA LEU A 71 -7.92 6.28 8.38
C LEU A 71 -8.68 7.59 8.65
N SER A 72 -8.10 8.73 8.27
CA SER A 72 -8.75 10.04 8.44
C SER A 72 -10.02 10.21 7.59
N GLN A 73 -10.14 9.48 6.48
CA GLN A 73 -11.33 9.50 5.62
C GLN A 73 -12.45 8.63 6.21
N ARG A 74 -12.13 7.42 6.69
CA ARG A 74 -13.13 6.54 7.31
C ARG A 74 -13.72 7.12 8.60
N LEU A 75 -12.90 7.77 9.42
CA LEU A 75 -13.38 8.41 10.65
C LEU A 75 -14.33 9.60 10.36
N ARG A 76 -14.09 10.37 9.29
CA ARG A 76 -14.98 11.47 8.86
C ARG A 76 -16.32 10.98 8.30
N GLN A 77 -16.34 9.84 7.62
CA GLN A 77 -17.57 9.22 7.12
C GLN A 77 -18.40 8.61 8.27
N ALA A 78 -17.75 7.98 9.24
CA ALA A 78 -18.41 7.41 10.43
C ALA A 78 -19.06 8.47 11.34
N THR A 79 -18.53 9.70 11.37
CA THR A 79 -19.13 10.83 12.12
C THR A 79 -20.31 11.47 11.38
N ARG A 80 -20.38 11.39 10.05
CA ARG A 80 -21.46 12.01 9.26
C ARG A 80 -22.73 11.15 9.16
N ALA A 81 -22.62 9.84 9.42
CA ALA A 81 -23.74 8.89 9.30
C ALA A 81 -24.70 8.87 10.51
N GLN A 82 -24.51 9.71 11.53
CA GLN A 82 -25.29 9.68 12.77
C GLN A 82 -26.18 10.91 13.03
N THR A 83 -26.29 11.83 12.07
CA THR A 83 -27.29 12.91 12.16
C THR A 83 -28.17 12.91 10.91
N SER A 84 -29.14 11.99 10.89
CA SER A 84 -30.35 12.17 10.09
C SER A 84 -31.36 12.95 10.94
N PRO A 85 -31.89 14.10 10.49
CA PRO A 85 -33.06 14.69 11.11
C PRO A 85 -34.27 13.78 10.80
N GLY A 86 -35.06 13.45 11.82
CA GLY A 86 -36.29 12.67 11.65
C GLY A 86 -37.30 13.41 10.76
N PRO A 87 -38.08 12.69 9.94
CA PRO A 87 -39.05 13.29 9.03
C PRO A 87 -40.22 13.91 9.81
N GLY A 88 -40.70 15.04 9.29
CA GLY A 88 -41.75 15.86 9.89
C GLY A 88 -43.03 15.10 10.22
N THR A 89 -43.65 15.48 11.32
CA THR A 89 -45.04 15.14 11.62
C THR A 89 -45.93 15.88 10.64
N SER A 90 -46.45 15.15 9.66
CA SER A 90 -47.47 15.60 8.72
C SER A 90 -48.70 16.12 9.46
N THR A 91 -49.14 17.27 9.01
CA THR A 91 -50.49 17.82 9.12
C THR A 91 -51.53 16.84 8.58
N ASP A 92 -52.53 16.49 9.39
CA ASP A 92 -53.96 16.21 9.07
C ASP A 92 -54.63 15.72 10.39
N SER A 93 -55.88 15.96 10.78
CA SER A 93 -57.07 16.54 10.17
C SER A 93 -58.16 16.69 11.27
N ALA A 94 -59.13 17.58 11.02
CA ALA A 94 -60.50 17.66 11.58
C ALA A 94 -60.73 18.11 13.04
#